data_AF-A0A2A2H2S2-F1
#
_entry.id   AF-A0A2A2H2S2-F1
#
_cell.length_a   1.000
_cell.length_b   1.000
_cell.length_c   1.000
_cell.angle_alpha   90.00
_cell.angle_beta   90.00
_cell.angle_gamma   90.00
#
_symmetry.space_group_name_H-M   'P 1'
#
loop_
_entity.id
_entity.type
_entity.pdbx_description
1 polymer ?
#
loop_
_entity_poly.entity_id
_entity_poly.type
_entity_poly.pdbx_seq_one_letter_code
_entity_poly.pdbx_strand_id
1 'polypeptide(L)'
;MEYYENEEFWFLLFKLRLLANKDKRLKPKRADGFRRSFEDINRIKEDARKFRDNDKYLEIIIMADELEEALKAEIKQKNYQIDDFKD
;
A
#
# COMPACT_ATOMS: atom_id res chain seq x y z
N MET A 1 13.05 0.69 -26.36
CA MET A 1 12.04 0.52 -25.29
C MET A 1 12.59 1.24 -24.07
N GLU A 2 12.22 2.51 -23.89
CA GLU A 2 12.74 3.33 -22.78
C GLU A 2 11.56 3.86 -21.97
N TYR A 3 10.94 2.96 -21.19
CA TYR A 3 9.90 3.33 -20.22
C TYR A 3 10.43 3.34 -18.78
N TYR A 4 11.76 3.35 -18.60
CA TYR A 4 12.43 3.13 -17.31
C TYR A 4 13.37 4.26 -16.84
N GLU A 5 13.35 5.45 -17.45
CA GLU A 5 14.38 6.46 -17.17
C GLU A 5 14.06 7.48 -16.08
N ASN A 6 12.97 7.35 -15.33
CA ASN A 6 12.71 8.30 -14.24
C ASN A 6 12.30 7.60 -12.95
N GLU A 7 13.30 7.15 -12.20
CA GLU A 7 13.13 6.62 -10.84
C GLU A 7 12.37 7.60 -9.94
N GLU A 8 12.53 8.92 -10.13
CA GLU A 8 11.79 9.93 -9.35
C GLU A 8 10.29 9.92 -9.67
N PHE A 9 9.94 9.75 -10.94
CA PHE A 9 8.54 9.60 -11.33
C PHE A 9 7.90 8.37 -10.68
N TRP A 10 8.58 7.22 -10.71
CA TRP A 10 8.07 5.99 -10.09
C TRP A 10 7.98 6.11 -8.57
N PHE A 11 8.99 6.72 -7.94
CA PHE A 11 8.99 7.02 -6.52
C PHE A 11 7.80 7.91 -6.13
N LEU A 12 7.57 9.01 -6.85
CA LEU A 12 6.42 9.89 -6.63
C LEU A 12 5.10 9.14 -6.83
N LEU A 13 5.00 8.29 -7.86
CA LEU A 13 3.80 7.49 -8.10
C LEU A 13 3.52 6.52 -6.95
N PHE A 14 4.56 5.85 -6.42
CA PHE A 14 4.42 4.97 -5.26
C PHE A 14 4.00 5.74 -4.01
N LYS A 15 4.60 6.90 -3.73
CA LYS A 15 4.15 7.79 -2.64
C LYS A 15 2.69 8.17 -2.79
N LEU A 16 2.27 8.62 -3.98
CA LEU A 16 0.89 9.04 -4.23
C LEU A 16 -0.09 7.88 -4.02
N ARG A 17 0.25 6.66 -4.45
CA ARG A 17 -0.57 5.46 -4.20
C ARG A 17 -0.69 5.14 -2.70
N LEU A 18 0.40 5.21 -1.94
CA LEU A 18 0.37 5.01 -0.49
C LEU A 18 -0.44 6.10 0.22
N LEU A 19 -0.26 7.37 -0.18
CA LEU A 19 -1.00 8.51 0.37
C LEU A 19 -2.50 8.44 0.05
N ALA A 20 -2.88 7.97 -1.14
CA ALA A 20 -4.29 7.79 -1.51
C ALA A 20 -5.03 6.87 -0.55
N ASN A 21 -4.36 5.86 0.02
CA ASN A 21 -4.96 4.97 1.02
C ASN A 21 -5.20 5.65 2.39
N LYS A 22 -4.61 6.83 2.64
CA LYS A 22 -4.95 7.67 3.80
C LYS A 22 -6.29 8.40 3.62
N ASP A 23 -6.80 8.54 2.38
CA ASP A 23 -8.12 9.09 2.11
C ASP A 23 -9.22 8.11 2.58
N LYS A 24 -10.03 8.54 3.55
CA LYS A 24 -11.13 7.76 4.12
C LYS A 24 -12.14 7.27 3.06
N ARG A 25 -12.28 7.98 1.94
CA ARG A 25 -13.19 7.60 0.84
C ARG A 25 -12.67 6.40 0.05
N LEU A 26 -11.35 6.27 -0.04
CA LEU A 26 -10.65 5.23 -0.79
C LEU A 26 -10.28 4.03 0.08
N LYS A 27 -10.42 4.14 1.40
CA LYS A 27 -10.17 3.05 2.34
C LYS A 27 -11.05 1.84 2.06
N PRO A 28 -10.49 0.61 2.18
CA PRO A 28 -11.25 -0.61 2.01
C PRO A 28 -12.39 -0.73 3.05
N LYS A 29 -13.57 -1.14 2.56
CA LYS A 29 -14.79 -1.32 3.36
C LYS A 29 -15.19 -2.77 3.59
N ARG A 30 -14.48 -3.71 2.96
CA ARG A 30 -14.74 -5.16 3.01
C ARG A 30 -13.41 -5.92 3.03
N ALA A 31 -13.44 -7.16 3.51
CA ALA A 31 -12.23 -7.98 3.73
C ALA A 31 -11.42 -8.21 2.45
N ASP A 32 -12.08 -8.41 1.31
CA ASP A 32 -11.44 -8.52 -0.01
C ASP A 32 -10.72 -7.23 -0.43
N GLY A 33 -11.25 -6.07 -0.04
CA GLY A 33 -10.62 -4.78 -0.22
C GLY A 33 -9.34 -4.67 0.62
N PHE A 34 -9.39 -5.08 1.89
CA PHE A 34 -8.20 -5.10 2.76
C PHE A 34 -7.12 -6.02 2.23
N ARG A 35 -7.49 -7.23 1.78
CA ARG A 35 -6.53 -8.18 1.16
C ARG A 35 -5.83 -7.54 -0.03
N ARG A 36 -6.59 -6.93 -0.95
CA ARG A 36 -6.04 -6.22 -2.11
C ARG A 36 -5.10 -5.07 -1.70
N SER A 37 -5.48 -4.28 -0.71
CA SER A 37 -4.61 -3.21 -0.21
C SER A 37 -3.28 -3.74 0.35
N PHE A 38 -3.27 -4.87 1.07
CA PHE A 38 -2.02 -5.48 1.53
C PHE A 38 -1.17 -6.05 0.39
N GLU A 39 -1.80 -6.70 -0.60
CA GLU A 39 -1.10 -7.19 -1.79
C GLU A 39 -0.46 -6.03 -2.58
N ASP A 40 -1.17 -4.91 -2.74
CA ASP A 40 -0.67 -3.72 -3.40
C ASP A 40 0.48 -3.07 -2.62
N ILE A 41 0.37 -2.97 -1.29
CA ILE A 41 1.44 -2.48 -0.41
C ILE A 41 2.70 -3.35 -0.56
N ASN A 42 2.56 -4.67 -0.52
CA ASN A 42 3.70 -5.57 -0.68
C ASN A 42 4.36 -5.43 -2.05
N ARG A 43 3.56 -5.33 -3.12
CA ARG A 43 4.08 -5.08 -4.47
C ARG A 43 4.84 -3.76 -4.55
N ILE A 44 4.31 -2.69 -3.94
CA ILE A 44 5.00 -1.39 -3.88
C ILE A 44 6.33 -1.51 -3.15
N LYS A 45 6.40 -2.24 -2.04
CA LYS A 45 7.67 -2.48 -1.32
C LYS A 45 8.68 -3.25 -2.18
N GLU A 46 8.24 -4.29 -2.89
CA GLU A 46 9.09 -5.07 -3.80
C GLU A 46 9.61 -4.24 -4.98
N ASP A 47 8.74 -3.41 -5.55
CA ASP A 47 9.13 -2.53 -6.66
C ASP A 47 10.07 -1.41 -6.20
N ALA A 48 9.83 -0.83 -5.01
CA ALA A 48 10.69 0.22 -4.45
C ALA A 48 12.12 -0.28 -4.19
N ARG A 49 12.30 -1.55 -3.78
CA ARG A 49 13.62 -2.17 -3.59
C ARG A 49 14.49 -2.18 -4.85
N LYS A 50 13.92 -1.91 -6.03
CA LYS A 50 14.65 -1.83 -7.31
C LYS A 50 15.31 -0.46 -7.53
N PHE A 51 14.99 0.55 -6.72
CA PHE A 51 15.65 1.86 -6.79
C PHE A 51 17.09 1.76 -6.33
N ARG A 52 17.99 2.42 -7.07
CA ARG A 52 19.42 2.47 -6.72
C ARG A 52 19.72 3.45 -5.58
N ASP A 53 18.83 4.42 -5.38
CA ASP A 53 18.89 5.38 -4.29
C ASP A 53 18.30 4.78 -3.00
N ASN A 54 19.19 4.53 -2.03
CA ASN A 54 18.83 3.88 -0.78
C ASN A 54 17.81 4.69 0.03
N ASP A 55 17.90 6.01 0.03
CA ASP A 55 17.05 6.86 0.86
C ASP A 55 15.63 6.91 0.29
N LYS A 56 15.51 6.97 -1.04
CA LYS A 56 14.20 6.96 -1.73
C LYS A 56 13.45 5.66 -1.46
N TYR A 57 14.05 4.48 -1.63
CA TYR A 57 13.28 3.26 -1.34
C TYR A 57 12.95 3.15 0.14
N LEU A 58 13.85 3.52 1.06
CA LEU A 58 13.59 3.46 2.50
C LEU A 58 12.38 4.31 2.88
N GLU A 59 12.23 5.49 2.30
CA GLU A 59 11.05 6.32 2.55
C GLU A 59 9.75 5.62 2.09
N ILE A 60 9.76 4.96 0.93
CA ILE A 60 8.61 4.18 0.46
C ILE A 60 8.30 3.02 1.42
N ILE A 61 9.32 2.29 1.88
CA ILE A 61 9.15 1.17 2.82
C ILE A 61 8.52 1.67 4.13
N ILE A 62 9.03 2.76 4.70
CA ILE A 62 8.50 3.33 5.94
C ILE A 62 7.03 3.74 5.77
N MET A 63 6.69 4.46 4.71
CA MET A 63 5.30 4.85 4.44
C MET A 63 4.38 3.64 4.22
N ALA A 64 4.90 2.60 3.56
CA ALA A 64 4.18 1.37 3.30
C ALA A 64 3.94 0.56 4.61
N ASP A 65 4.93 0.50 5.51
CA ASP A 65 4.81 -0.12 6.83
C ASP A 65 3.80 0.64 7.71
N GLU A 66 3.88 1.97 7.76
CA GLU A 66 2.90 2.80 8.47
C GLU A 66 1.46 2.55 8.00
N LEU A 67 1.27 2.44 6.69
CA LEU A 67 -0.03 2.18 6.10
C LEU A 67 -0.52 0.77 6.40
N GLU A 68 0.37 -0.23 6.32
CA GLU A 68 0.06 -1.61 6.65
C GLU A 68 -0.43 -1.73 8.10
N GLU A 69 0.26 -1.11 9.05
CA GLU A 69 -0.14 -1.10 10.45
C GLU A 69 -1.47 -0.36 10.67
N ALA A 70 -1.70 0.75 9.95
CA ALA A 70 -2.99 1.44 10.00
C ALA A 70 -4.14 0.56 9.48
N LEU A 71 -3.92 -0.20 8.40
CA LEU A 71 -4.91 -1.14 7.86
C LEU A 71 -5.15 -2.33 8.80
N LYS A 72 -4.10 -2.90 9.41
CA LYS A 72 -4.23 -3.96 10.42
C LYS A 72 -5.04 -3.48 11.62
N ALA A 73 -4.78 -2.27 12.12
CA ALA A 73 -5.56 -1.66 13.19
C ALA A 73 -7.03 -1.48 12.81
N GLU A 74 -7.31 -1.05 11.57
CA GLU A 74 -8.66 -0.86 11.06
C GLU A 74 -9.44 -2.18 10.92
N ILE A 75 -8.80 -3.26 10.45
CA ILE A 75 -9.40 -4.60 10.42
C ILE A 75 -9.77 -5.07 11.82
N LYS A 76 -8.87 -4.87 12.79
CA LYS A 76 -9.11 -5.23 14.19
C LYS A 76 -10.26 -4.43 14.79
N GLN A 77 -10.38 -3.13 14.46
CA GLN A 77 -11.49 -2.29 14.91
C GLN A 77 -12.83 -2.66 14.27
N LYS A 78 -12.84 -3.05 13.00
CA LYS A 78 -14.05 -3.41 12.27
C LYS A 78 -14.63 -4.77 12.66
N ASN A 79 -13.92 -5.56 13.47
CA ASN A 79 -14.41 -6.81 14.05
C ASN A 79 -15.07 -7.72 13.00
N TYR A 80 -14.51 -7.78 11.77
CA TYR A 80 -15.05 -8.63 10.70
C TYR A 80 -15.17 -10.06 11.22
N GLN A 81 -16.40 -10.49 11.53
CA GLN A 81 -16.67 -11.89 11.77
C GLN A 81 -16.59 -12.58 10.40
N ILE A 82 -15.79 -13.63 10.34
CA ILE A 82 -15.50 -14.39 9.12
C ILE A 82 -16.78 -15.00 8.50
N ASP A 83 -17.90 -14.98 9.22
CA ASP A 83 -19.20 -15.54 8.81
C ASP A 83 -20.10 -14.60 7.97
N ASP A 84 -19.77 -13.32 7.77
CA ASP A 84 -20.57 -12.42 6.91
C ASP A 84 -20.27 -12.56 5.39
N PHE A 85 -19.52 -13.60 4.99
CA PHE A 85 -19.06 -13.78 3.61
C PHE A 85 -19.50 -15.11 2.98
N LYS A 86 -20.72 -15.57 3.30
CA LYS A 86 -21.41 -16.57 2.50
C LYS A 86 -22.66 -15.95 1.89
N ASP A 87 -22.51 -15.49 0.65
CA ASP A 87 -23.58 -15.55 -0.36
C ASP A 87 -23.22 -16.67 -1.34
#